data_AF-A0AAE6RKP0-F1
#
_entry.id   AF-A0AAE6RKP0-F1
#
_cell.length_a   1.000
_cell.length_b   1.000
_cell.length_c   1.000
_cell.angle_alpha   90.00
_cell.angle_beta   90.00
_cell.angle_gamma   90.00
#
_symmetry.space_group_name_H-M   'P 1'
#
loop_
_entity.id
_entity.type
_entity.pdbx_description
1 polymer ?
#
loop_
_entity_poly.entity_id
_entity_poly.type
_entity_poly.pdbx_seq_one_letter_code
_entity_poly.pdbx_strand_id
1 'polypeptide(L)'
;MSVPAFTAGHTSQYHISVESFESERLARRLALLEESIAQGERALRGRIDPSTGQVIPGACGGHRAQLLSNLTTERALAERIRSMMTARG
;
A
#
# COMPACT_ATOMS: atom_id res chain seq x y z
N MET A 1 -51.23 11.41 -21.93
CA MET A 1 -49.90 11.81 -21.44
C MET A 1 -49.25 10.56 -20.86
N SER A 2 -48.43 9.87 -21.65
CA SER A 2 -47.80 8.60 -21.28
C SER A 2 -46.40 8.87 -20.73
N VAL A 3 -46.12 8.39 -19.52
CA VAL A 3 -44.79 8.49 -18.89
C VAL A 3 -43.88 7.47 -19.58
N PRO A 4 -42.69 7.84 -20.08
CA PRO A 4 -41.81 6.88 -20.72
C PRO A 4 -41.26 5.90 -19.68
N ALA A 5 -41.31 4.63 -20.05
CA ALA A 5 -40.81 3.50 -19.28
C ALA A 5 -39.29 3.60 -19.11
N PHE A 6 -38.87 3.57 -17.84
CA PHE A 6 -37.68 2.92 -17.30
C PHE A 6 -36.58 2.57 -18.31
N THR A 7 -35.69 3.54 -18.59
CA THR A 7 -34.35 3.25 -19.12
C THR A 7 -33.39 3.00 -17.96
N ALA A 8 -33.31 1.75 -17.52
CA ALA A 8 -32.11 1.25 -16.85
C ALA A 8 -31.81 -0.16 -17.40
N GLY A 9 -31.64 -0.22 -18.72
CA GLY A 9 -30.98 -1.34 -19.36
C GLY A 9 -29.50 -1.31 -18.98
N HIS A 10 -29.02 -2.44 -18.43
CA HIS A 10 -27.62 -2.75 -18.11
C HIS A 10 -27.02 -2.15 -16.82
N THR A 11 -27.48 -2.64 -15.67
CA THR A 11 -26.66 -2.71 -14.43
C THR A 11 -26.18 -4.13 -14.12
N SER A 12 -26.15 -5.01 -15.12
CA SER A 12 -25.47 -6.30 -14.98
C SER A 12 -24.01 -6.12 -15.39
N GLN A 13 -23.08 -6.28 -14.43
CA GLN A 13 -21.78 -6.97 -14.58
C GLN A 13 -20.69 -6.59 -13.56
N TYR A 14 -21.00 -5.98 -12.42
CA TYR A 14 -20.04 -5.92 -11.31
C TYR A 14 -20.67 -6.46 -10.02
N HIS A 15 -20.97 -7.75 -10.01
CA HIS A 15 -21.12 -8.48 -8.75
C HIS A 15 -19.73 -8.57 -8.12
N ILE A 16 -19.39 -7.58 -7.29
CA ILE A 16 -18.24 -7.69 -6.38
C ILE A 16 -18.59 -8.83 -5.42
N SER A 17 -18.02 -10.02 -5.64
CA SER A 17 -18.11 -11.10 -4.67
C SER A 17 -17.36 -10.67 -3.41
N VAL A 18 -17.75 -11.19 -2.24
CA VAL A 18 -17.02 -10.94 -0.99
C VAL A 18 -15.54 -11.31 -1.14
N GLU A 19 -15.26 -12.36 -1.90
CA GLU A 19 -13.92 -12.83 -2.22
C GLU A 19 -13.11 -11.82 -3.07
N SER A 20 -13.73 -11.19 -4.09
CA SER A 20 -13.05 -10.17 -4.89
C SER A 20 -12.82 -8.89 -4.08
N PHE A 21 -13.77 -8.50 -3.23
CA PHE A 21 -13.60 -7.36 -2.31
C PHE A 21 -12.46 -7.60 -1.30
N GLU A 22 -12.39 -8.78 -0.68
CA GLU A 22 -11.33 -9.11 0.26
C GLU A 22 -9.96 -9.13 -0.40
N SER A 23 -9.86 -9.69 -1.60
CA SER A 23 -8.62 -9.74 -2.38
C SER A 23 -8.14 -8.35 -2.76
N GLU A 24 -9.04 -7.49 -3.25
CA GLU A 24 -8.72 -6.10 -3.60
C GLU A 24 -8.33 -5.28 -2.37
N ARG A 25 -9.00 -5.49 -1.23
CA ARG A 25 -8.66 -4.86 0.05
C ARG A 25 -7.28 -5.28 0.54
N LEU A 26 -6.92 -6.57 0.43
CA LEU A 26 -5.58 -7.06 0.80
C LEU A 26 -4.52 -6.49 -0.13
N ALA A 27 -4.77 -6.45 -1.45
CA ALA A 27 -3.85 -5.85 -2.42
C ALA A 27 -3.60 -4.36 -2.14
N ARG A 28 -4.66 -3.58 -1.89
CA ARG A 28 -4.53 -2.17 -1.50
C ARG A 28 -3.71 -2.00 -0.21
N ARG A 29 -3.93 -2.84 0.78
CA ARG A 29 -3.19 -2.79 2.04
C ARG A 29 -1.71 -3.15 1.86
N LEU A 30 -1.42 -4.13 0.99
CA LEU A 30 -0.04 -4.49 0.64
C LEU A 30 0.67 -3.32 -0.04
N ALA A 31 0.03 -2.66 -1.01
CA ALA A 31 0.61 -1.51 -1.71
C ALA A 31 0.98 -0.37 -0.75
N LEU A 32 0.10 -0.05 0.21
CA LEU A 32 0.38 0.97 1.23
C LEU A 32 1.55 0.60 2.14
N LEU A 33 1.69 -0.69 2.50
CA LEU A 33 2.83 -1.15 3.29
C LEU A 33 4.14 -1.08 2.51
N GLU A 34 4.13 -1.46 1.24
CA GLU A 34 5.30 -1.40 0.38
C GLU A 34 5.76 0.04 0.15
N GLU A 35 4.83 0.98 0.00
CA GLU A 35 5.12 2.41 -0.06
C GLU A 35 5.76 2.92 1.25
N SER A 36 5.18 2.56 2.41
CA SER A 36 5.71 2.91 3.73
C SER A 36 7.12 2.37 3.94
N ILE A 37 7.36 1.10 3.59
CA ILE A 37 8.67 0.45 3.67
C ILE A 37 9.68 1.21 2.80
N ALA A 38 9.32 1.49 1.54
CA ALA A 38 10.21 2.21 0.63
C ALA A 38 10.54 3.63 1.14
N GLN A 39 9.59 4.30 1.78
CA GLN A 39 9.82 5.60 2.41
C GLN A 39 10.75 5.50 3.62
N GLY A 40 10.53 4.53 4.51
CA GLY A 40 11.39 4.28 5.67
C GLY A 40 12.83 3.96 5.26
N GLU A 41 13.02 3.13 4.23
CA GLU A 41 14.34 2.83 3.68
C GLU A 41 15.03 4.07 3.09
N ARG A 42 14.29 4.91 2.35
CA ARG A 42 14.81 6.18 1.84
C ARG A 42 15.25 7.11 2.97
N ALA A 43 14.45 7.20 4.04
CA ALA A 43 14.78 8.02 5.20
C ALA A 43 16.07 7.53 5.91
N LEU A 44 16.35 6.23 5.89
CA LEU A 44 17.57 5.65 6.50
C LEU A 44 18.85 5.87 5.67
N ARG A 45 18.76 5.96 4.34
CA ARG A 45 19.93 6.02 3.44
C ARG A 45 20.60 7.40 3.37
N GLY A 46 19.87 8.47 3.71
CA GLY A 46 20.32 9.83 3.40
C GLY A 46 20.29 10.09 1.89
N ARG A 47 20.64 11.31 1.48
CA ARG A 47 20.66 11.71 0.06
C ARG A 47 21.60 12.88 -0.17
N ILE A 48 21.89 13.18 -1.43
CA ILE A 48 22.58 14.42 -1.82
C ILE A 48 21.50 15.44 -2.20
N ASP A 49 21.63 16.67 -1.69
CA ASP A 49 20.82 17.80 -2.13
C ASP A 49 21.21 18.17 -3.58
N PRO A 50 20.28 18.08 -4.54
CA PRO A 50 20.59 18.36 -5.95
C PRO A 50 20.92 19.85 -6.20
N SER A 51 20.49 20.75 -5.33
CA SER A 51 20.71 22.19 -5.49
C SER A 51 22.04 22.67 -4.92
N THR A 52 22.55 22.01 -3.87
CA THR A 52 23.76 22.44 -3.15
C THR A 52 24.91 21.42 -3.23
N GLY A 53 24.63 20.19 -3.67
CA GLY A 53 25.59 19.07 -3.65
C GLY A 53 25.91 18.53 -2.25
N GLN A 54 25.25 19.06 -1.21
CA GLN A 54 25.54 18.69 0.17
C GLN A 54 24.94 17.33 0.54
N VAL A 55 25.61 16.60 1.42
CA VAL A 55 25.10 15.35 1.97
C VAL A 55 24.05 15.67 3.03
N ILE A 56 22.82 15.23 2.79
CA ILE A 56 21.74 15.19 3.77
C ILE A 56 21.83 13.83 4.47
N PRO A 57 22.21 13.77 5.75
CA PRO A 57 22.31 12.51 6.47
C PRO A 57 20.93 11.84 6.55
N GLY A 58 20.94 10.51 6.55
CA GLY A 58 19.74 9.74 6.86
C GLY A 58 19.35 9.89 8.34
N ALA A 59 18.22 9.29 8.69
CA ALA A 59 17.74 9.24 10.07
C ALA A 59 18.83 8.72 11.03
N CYS A 60 18.99 9.43 12.14
CA CYS A 60 19.97 9.16 13.19
C CYS A 60 19.30 9.08 14.58
N GLY A 61 20.06 8.59 15.57
CA GLY A 61 19.60 8.51 16.96
C GLY A 61 18.30 7.73 17.16
N GLY A 62 17.43 8.23 18.04
CA GLY A 62 16.13 7.60 18.34
C GLY A 62 15.21 7.49 17.13
N HIS A 63 15.25 8.45 16.21
CA HIS A 63 14.45 8.39 14.98
C HIS A 63 14.86 7.21 14.09
N ARG A 64 16.18 6.93 13.97
CA ARG A 64 16.68 5.73 13.27
C ARG A 64 16.18 4.45 13.92
N ALA A 65 16.27 4.36 15.24
CA ALA A 65 15.82 3.18 15.99
C ALA A 65 14.32 2.92 15.77
N GLN A 66 13.51 3.99 15.79
CA GLN A 66 12.08 3.89 15.50
C GLN A 66 11.81 3.40 14.08
N LEU A 67 12.49 3.96 13.07
CA LEU A 67 12.32 3.53 11.67
C LEU A 67 12.66 2.05 11.48
N LEU A 68 13.76 1.58 12.08
CA LEU A 68 14.14 0.17 12.02
C LEU A 68 13.07 -0.73 12.65
N SER A 69 12.56 -0.35 13.82
CA SER A 69 11.48 -1.09 14.49
C SER A 69 10.20 -1.16 13.64
N ASN A 70 9.81 -0.03 13.02
CA ASN A 70 8.65 0.03 12.13
C ASN A 70 8.86 -0.87 10.90
N LEU A 71 10.02 -0.77 10.25
CA LEU A 71 10.34 -1.56 9.06
C LEU A 71 10.28 -3.07 9.33
N THR A 72 10.75 -3.53 10.49
CA THR A 72 10.63 -4.95 10.88
C THR A 72 9.16 -5.38 10.93
N THR A 73 8.31 -4.57 11.55
CA THR A 73 6.88 -4.85 11.70
C THR A 73 6.14 -4.81 10.36
N GLU A 74 6.42 -3.80 9.55
CA GLU A 74 5.78 -3.61 8.24
C GLU A 74 6.17 -4.72 7.26
N ARG A 75 7.44 -5.14 7.22
CA ARG A 75 7.89 -6.26 6.40
C ARG A 75 7.22 -7.57 6.82
N ALA A 76 7.16 -7.85 8.12
CA ALA A 76 6.47 -9.04 8.63
C ALA A 76 4.97 -9.04 8.25
N LEU A 77 4.31 -7.89 8.31
CA LEU A 77 2.91 -7.76 7.90
C LEU A 77 2.73 -7.93 6.38
N ALA A 78 3.62 -7.35 5.57
CA ALA A 78 3.61 -7.49 4.11
C ALA A 78 3.75 -8.96 3.71
N GLU A 79 4.70 -9.70 4.30
CA GLU A 79 4.85 -11.14 4.03
C GLU A 79 3.63 -11.95 4.43
N ARG A 80 3.00 -11.62 5.56
CA ARG A 80 1.76 -12.27 5.98
C ARG A 80 0.63 -12.04 4.98
N ILE A 81 0.47 -10.82 4.48
CA ILE A 81 -0.56 -10.50 3.47
C ILE A 81 -0.26 -11.24 2.16
N ARG A 82 0.99 -11.25 1.69
CA ARG A 82 1.40 -12.04 0.52
C ARG A 82 1.03 -13.51 0.68
N SER A 83 1.36 -14.11 1.83
CA SER A 83 1.04 -15.51 2.14
C SER A 83 -0.47 -15.79 2.14
N MET A 84 -1.28 -14.86 2.65
CA MET A 84 -2.74 -14.99 2.62
C MET A 84 -3.31 -14.91 1.21
N MET A 85 -2.71 -14.09 0.34
CA MET A 85 -3.13 -13.98 -1.06
C MET A 85 -2.74 -15.22 -1.86
N THR A 86 -1.54 -15.79 -1.64
CA THR A 86 -1.11 -17.01 -2.32
C THR A 86 -1.86 -18.26 -1.85
N ALA A 87 -2.30 -18.32 -0.59
CA ALA A 87 -3.10 -19.44 -0.09
C ALA A 87 -4.55 -19.45 -0.60
N ARG A 88 -5.00 -18.36 -1.25
CA ARG A 88 -6.35 -18.19 -1.80
C ARG A 88 -6.40 -18.28 -3.33
N GLY A 89 -5.25 -18.30 -4.01
CA GLY A 89 -5.13 -18.50 -5.46
C GLY A 89 -4.83 -19.95 -5.80
#